data_AF-A0A8T6CMT5-F1
#
_entry.id   AF-A0A8T6CMT5-F1
#
_cell.length_a   1.000
_cell.length_b   1.000
_cell.length_c   1.000
_cell.angle_alpha   90.00
_cell.angle_beta   90.00
_cell.angle_gamma   90.00
#
_symmetry.space_group_name_H-M   'P 1'
#
loop_
_entity.id
_entity.type
_entity.pdbx_description
1 polymer ?
#
loop_
_entity_poly.entity_id
_entity_poly.type
_entity_poly.pdbx_seq_one_letter_code
_entity_poly.pdbx_strand_id
1 'polypeptide(L)'
;MTTQTALTHADSPHTWTIAETKARLSEILRLADEQGPQRIGVQRAFIVVPERVWRERAHPRKPLGQWLVENFPRGIELELPSRDDDDREIPFADEANR
;
A
#
# COMPACT_ATOMS: atom_id res chain seq x y z
N MET A 1 -12.77 5.78 -22.39
CA MET A 1 -11.29 5.94 -22.30
C MET A 1 -10.91 5.77 -20.84
N THR A 2 -10.51 4.56 -20.46
CA THR A 2 -10.23 4.20 -19.06
C THR A 2 -8.73 4.08 -18.91
N THR A 3 -8.11 5.03 -18.22
CA THR A 3 -6.66 5.06 -18.04
C THR A 3 -6.27 4.07 -16.95
N GLN A 4 -5.64 2.97 -17.36
CA GLN A 4 -5.03 1.98 -16.49
C GLN A 4 -3.75 2.57 -15.90
N THR A 5 -3.74 2.91 -14.61
CA THR A 5 -2.53 3.29 -13.88
C THR A 5 -1.68 2.05 -13.69
N ALA A 6 -0.69 1.88 -14.56
CA ALA A 6 0.35 0.88 -14.41
C ALA A 6 1.15 1.16 -13.14
N LEU A 7 1.16 0.22 -12.21
CA LEU A 7 2.10 0.19 -11.10
C LEU A 7 3.49 -0.12 -11.69
N THR A 8 4.28 0.94 -11.91
CA THR A 8 5.68 0.83 -12.29
C THR A 8 6.41 -0.03 -11.26
N HIS A 9 7.13 -1.05 -11.75
CA HIS A 9 8.10 -1.80 -10.95
C HIS A 9 9.11 -0.81 -10.40
N ALA A 10 8.96 -0.40 -9.14
CA ALA A 10 9.92 0.45 -8.48
C ALA A 10 11.23 -0.34 -8.37
N ASP A 11 12.28 0.19 -9.01
CA ASP A 11 13.67 -0.18 -8.74
C ASP A 11 13.84 -0.39 -7.23
N SER A 12 14.50 -1.49 -6.85
CA SER A 12 14.73 -1.77 -5.44
C SER A 12 15.41 -0.56 -4.81
N PRO A 13 14.79 0.12 -3.83
CA PRO A 13 15.30 1.40 -3.36
C PRO A 13 16.71 1.19 -2.81
N HIS A 14 17.66 1.92 -3.39
CA HIS A 14 19.05 1.93 -2.93
C HIS A 14 19.09 2.10 -1.41
N THR A 15 19.78 1.19 -0.73
CA THR A 15 19.83 1.15 0.74
C THR A 15 21.17 1.67 1.22
N TRP A 16 21.15 2.82 1.89
CA TRP A 16 22.31 3.45 2.50
C TRP A 16 22.76 2.67 3.73
N THR A 17 24.07 2.50 3.92
CA THR A 17 24.60 2.08 5.23
C THR A 17 24.53 3.23 6.23
N ILE A 18 24.56 2.90 7.53
CA ILE A 18 24.59 3.92 8.59
C ILE A 18 25.82 4.84 8.47
N ALA A 19 26.97 4.28 8.06
CA ALA A 19 28.19 5.06 7.87
C ALA A 19 28.06 6.06 6.73
N GLU A 20 27.55 5.64 5.57
CA GLU A 20 27.30 6.53 4.44
C GLU A 20 26.28 7.61 4.79
N THR A 21 25.23 7.27 5.53
CA THR A 21 24.26 8.26 6.00
C THR A 21 24.89 9.35 6.85
N LYS A 22 25.75 8.98 7.80
CA LYS A 22 26.44 9.97 8.64
C LYS A 22 27.36 10.87 7.81
N ALA A 23 28.05 10.32 6.82
CA ALA A 23 28.94 11.07 5.95
C ALA A 23 28.21 11.95 4.92
N ARG A 24 26.99 11.57 4.52
CA ARG A 24 26.26 12.17 3.38
C ARG A 24 24.84 12.59 3.73
N LEU A 25 24.58 12.97 4.98
CA LEU A 25 23.23 13.27 5.46
C LEU A 25 22.53 14.34 4.60
N SER A 26 23.23 15.42 4.25
CA SER A 26 22.66 16.49 3.41
C SER A 26 22.21 16.00 2.04
N GLU A 27 22.98 15.10 1.43
CA GLU A 27 22.62 14.51 0.13
C GLU A 27 21.39 13.60 0.27
N ILE A 28 21.33 12.80 1.33
CA ILE A 28 20.16 11.95 1.59
C ILE A 28 18.90 12.78 1.81
N LEU A 29 18.98 13.91 2.52
CA LEU A 29 17.84 14.81 2.71
C LEU A 29 17.38 15.42 1.38
N ARG A 30 18.32 15.82 0.51
CA ARG A 30 18.03 16.33 -0.84
C ARG A 30 17.34 15.27 -1.70
N LEU A 31 17.88 14.05 -1.72
CA LEU A 31 17.28 12.91 -2.43
C LEU A 31 15.90 12.55 -1.87
N ALA A 32 15.71 12.65 -0.55
CA ALA A 32 14.43 12.40 0.10
C ALA A 32 13.35 13.38 -0.36
N ASP A 33 13.70 14.64 -0.61
CA ASP A 33 12.75 15.66 -1.07
C ASP A 33 12.49 15.58 -2.58
N GLU A 34 13.53 15.33 -3.39
CA GLU A 34 13.44 15.33 -4.85
C GLU A 34 12.99 13.98 -5.45
N GLN A 35 13.51 12.86 -4.92
CA GLN A 35 13.35 11.53 -5.50
C GLN A 35 12.47 10.61 -4.65
N GLY A 36 12.11 11.06 -3.45
CA GLY A 36 11.25 10.33 -2.53
C GLY A 36 12.02 9.52 -1.47
N PRO A 37 11.31 8.67 -0.69
CA PRO A 37 11.83 8.08 0.53
C PRO A 37 13.17 7.36 0.38
N GLN A 38 14.11 7.62 1.29
CA GLN A 38 15.44 7.00 1.29
C GLN A 38 15.55 5.96 2.39
N ARG A 39 16.06 4.76 2.07
CA ARG A 39 16.19 3.65 3.02
C ARG A 39 17.61 3.57 3.59
N ILE A 40 17.71 3.45 4.91
CA ILE A 40 18.97 3.33 5.64
C ILE A 40 18.98 2.00 6.39
N GLY A 41 19.97 1.15 6.13
CA GLY A 41 20.19 -0.11 6.82
C GLY A 41 19.25 -1.24 6.39
N VAL A 42 19.72 -2.48 6.59
CA VAL A 42 19.00 -3.70 6.19
C VAL A 42 18.28 -4.34 7.38
N GLN A 43 18.99 -4.59 8.50
CA GLN A 43 18.45 -5.26 9.69
C GLN A 43 17.69 -4.33 10.63
N ARG A 44 18.23 -3.14 10.91
CA ARG A 44 17.54 -2.05 11.65
C ARG A 44 17.30 -0.91 10.68
N ALA A 45 16.32 -1.10 9.81
CA ALA A 45 16.05 -0.18 8.73
C ALA A 45 15.34 1.09 9.23
N PHE A 46 15.77 2.23 8.72
CA PHE A 46 15.11 3.52 8.90
C PHE A 46 14.76 4.09 7.53
N ILE A 47 13.70 4.89 7.46
CA ILE A 47 13.31 5.60 6.24
C ILE A 47 13.38 7.10 6.53
N VAL A 48 14.04 7.85 5.65
CA VAL A 48 14.03 9.32 5.67
C VAL A 48 12.97 9.79 4.69
N VAL A 49 12.05 10.61 5.18
CA VAL A 49 11.03 11.29 4.37
C VAL A 49 10.96 12.77 4.76
N PRO A 50 10.57 13.67 3.85
CA PRO A 50 10.24 15.03 4.20
C PRO A 50 9.09 15.07 5.22
N GLU A 51 9.13 16.03 6.14
CA GLU A 51 8.12 16.17 7.19
C GLU A 51 6.71 16.33 6.63
N ARG A 52 6.53 17.07 5.53
CA ARG A 52 5.23 17.23 4.84
C ARG A 52 4.60 15.88 4.49
N VAL A 53 5.39 14.96 3.94
CA VAL A 53 4.94 13.63 3.51
C VAL A 53 4.57 12.79 4.73
N TRP A 54 5.36 12.90 5.80
CA TRP A 54 5.04 12.23 7.06
C TRP A 54 3.71 12.75 7.63
N ARG A 55 3.53 14.06 7.74
CA ARG A 55 2.31 14.66 8.31
C ARG A 55 1.05 14.31 7.52
N GLU A 56 1.11 14.33 6.19
CA GLU A 56 -0.01 13.90 5.34
C GLU A 56 -0.44 12.46 5.61
N ARG A 57 0.52 11.57 5.87
CA ARG A 57 0.27 10.12 6.06
C ARG A 57 0.06 9.70 7.52
N ALA A 58 0.58 10.49 8.47
CA ALA A 58 0.53 10.18 9.90
C ALA A 58 -0.85 10.39 10.51
N HIS A 59 -1.76 11.08 9.83
CA HIS A 59 -3.14 11.15 10.26
C HIS A 59 -3.76 9.75 10.22
N PRO A 60 -4.33 9.26 11.34
CA PRO A 60 -5.02 7.99 11.35
C PRO A 60 -6.11 8.01 10.27
N ARG A 61 -5.98 7.13 9.28
CA ARG A 61 -7.07 6.93 8.34
C ARG A 61 -8.23 6.35 9.14
N LYS A 62 -9.45 6.86 8.93
CA LYS A 62 -10.64 6.25 9.51
C LYS A 62 -10.62 4.75 9.21
N PRO A 63 -10.93 3.87 10.19
CA PRO A 63 -11.11 2.46 9.92
C PRO A 63 -12.05 2.27 8.74
N LEU A 64 -11.71 1.37 7.82
CA LEU A 64 -12.49 1.19 6.58
C LEU A 64 -13.98 0.96 6.88
N GLY A 65 -14.31 0.16 7.89
CA GLY A 65 -15.70 -0.07 8.30
C GLY A 65 -16.43 1.21 8.71
N GLN A 66 -15.78 2.07 9.48
CA GLN A 66 -16.35 3.38 9.85
C GLN A 66 -16.56 4.26 8.61
N TRP A 67 -15.57 4.31 7.72
CA TRP A 67 -15.67 5.08 6.48
C TRP A 67 -16.82 4.57 5.59
N LEU A 68 -17.00 3.25 5.47
CA LEU A 68 -18.09 2.65 4.68
C LEU A 68 -19.47 3.03 5.25
N VAL A 69 -19.67 2.94 6.57
CA VAL A 69 -20.97 3.33 7.17
C VAL A 69 -21.32 4.79 6.89
N GLU A 70 -20.32 5.67 6.88
CA GLU A 70 -20.49 7.12 6.67
C GLU A 70 -20.63 7.50 5.18
N ASN A 71 -19.94 6.81 4.28
CA ASN A 71 -19.76 7.25 2.88
C ASN A 71 -20.35 6.30 1.84
N PHE A 72 -20.71 5.06 2.21
CA PHE A 72 -21.26 4.11 1.25
C PHE A 72 -22.66 4.56 0.81
N PRO A 73 -22.95 4.58 -0.51
CA PRO A 73 -24.26 4.98 -1.02
C PRO A 73 -25.35 4.10 -0.41
N ARG A 74 -26.32 4.71 0.25
CA ARG A 74 -27.51 3.99 0.75
C ARG A 74 -28.54 3.92 -0.36
N GLY A 75 -29.20 2.78 -0.50
CA GLY A 75 -30.30 2.61 -1.46
C GLY A 75 -29.87 2.27 -2.89
N ILE A 76 -28.61 1.88 -3.12
CA ILE A 76 -28.26 1.16 -4.35
C ILE A 76 -28.77 -0.27 -4.19
N GLU A 77 -29.73 -0.65 -5.02
CA GLU A 77 -30.15 -2.02 -5.18
C GLU A 77 -29.05 -2.75 -5.96
N LEU A 78 -28.25 -3.53 -5.24
CA LEU A 78 -27.30 -4.44 -5.86
C LEU A 78 -28.09 -5.66 -6.31
N GLU A 79 -28.11 -5.92 -7.61
CA GLU A 79 -28.56 -7.21 -8.12
C GLU A 79 -27.62 -8.28 -7.56
N LEU A 80 -28.09 -8.98 -6.54
CA LEU A 80 -27.38 -10.13 -6.01
C LEU A 80 -27.54 -11.26 -7.02
N PRO A 81 -26.46 -11.98 -7.36
CA PRO A 81 -26.58 -13.19 -8.17
C PRO A 81 -27.53 -14.16 -7.48
N SER A 82 -28.19 -15.00 -8.27
CA SER A 82 -29.06 -16.02 -7.70
C SER A 82 -28.25 -16.89 -6.75
N ARG A 83 -28.85 -17.28 -5.62
CA ARG A 83 -28.23 -18.29 -4.75
C ARG A 83 -28.20 -19.67 -5.39
N ASP A 84 -28.99 -19.84 -6.46
CA ASP A 84 -29.10 -21.06 -7.25
C ASP A 84 -28.28 -20.99 -8.55
N ASP A 85 -27.57 -19.88 -8.82
CA ASP A 85 -26.56 -19.85 -9.88
C ASP A 85 -25.41 -20.79 -9.47
N ASP A 86 -24.91 -21.58 -10.45
CA ASP A 86 -23.96 -22.69 -10.30
C ASP A 86 -23.05 -22.55 -9.06
N ASP A 87 -23.08 -23.58 -8.21
CA ASP A 87 -22.24 -23.69 -7.03
C ASP A 87 -20.83 -23.23 -7.37
N ARG A 88 -20.35 -22.19 -6.65
CA ARG A 88 -18.97 -21.75 -6.78
C ARG A 88 -18.09 -22.98 -6.61
N GLU A 89 -17.28 -23.26 -7.62
CA GLU A 89 -16.37 -24.39 -7.62
C GLU A 89 -15.58 -24.40 -6.31
N ILE A 90 -15.83 -25.40 -5.47
CA ILE A 90 -15.14 -25.54 -4.20
C ILE A 90 -13.74 -26.07 -4.54
N PRO A 91 -12.66 -25.30 -4.31
CA PRO A 91 -11.33 -25.67 -4.80
C PRO A 91 -10.76 -27.00 -4.25
N PHE A 92 -11.47 -27.61 -3.29
CA PHE A 92 -11.07 -28.84 -2.58
C PHE A 92 -12.21 -29.87 -2.51
N ALA A 93 -13.23 -29.79 -3.36
CA ALA A 93 -14.36 -30.73 -3.35
C ALA A 93 -13.92 -32.21 -3.45
N ASP A 94 -12.83 -32.47 -4.17
CA ASP A 94 -12.31 -33.81 -4.43
C ASP A 94 -11.63 -34.46 -3.20
N GLU A 95 -11.28 -33.69 -2.17
CA GLU A 95 -10.58 -34.19 -0.98
C GLU A 95 -11.53 -34.77 0.09
N ALA A 96 -12.83 -34.45 0.01
CA ALA A 96 -13.83 -34.85 1.01
C ALA A 96 -14.34 -36.30 0.85
N ASN A 97 -13.99 -36.98 -0.25
CA ASN A 97 -14.48 -38.33 -0.58
C ASN A 97 -13.35 -39.39 -0.65
N ARG A 98 -12.26 -39.17 0.10
CA ARG A 98 -11.10 -40.06 0.18
C ARG A 98 -10.91 -40.66 1.56
#